data_AF-A0ABD5DHJ4-F1
#
_entry.id   AF-A0ABD5DHJ4-F1
#
_cell.length_a   1.000
_cell.length_b   1.000
_cell.length_c   1.000
_cell.angle_alpha   90.00
_cell.angle_beta   90.00
_cell.angle_gamma   90.00
#
_symmetry.space_group_name_H-M   'P 1'
#
loop_
_entity.id
_entity.type
_entity.pdbx_description
1 polymer ?
#
loop_
_entity_poly.entity_id
_entity_poly.type
_entity_poly.pdbx_seq_one_letter_code
_entity_poly.pdbx_strand_id
1 'polypeptide(L)' 'MGRCLLVRKRGTEYFMQPGGKPEIGETPHAALIRELEEELNFSVSPEELVQVGRFTDAAANEPGHLVSADVFLIATNRVS' A
#
# COMPACT_ATOMS: atom_id res chain seq x y z
N MET A 1 4.37 12.13 -18.36
CA MET A 1 3.30 11.98 -17.34
C MET A 1 3.56 10.70 -16.57
N GLY A 2 3.49 10.74 -15.24
CA GLY A 2 3.62 9.53 -14.41
C GLY A 2 2.32 8.72 -14.43
N ARG A 3 2.42 7.41 -14.20
CA ARG A 3 1.27 6.51 -13.97
C ARG A 3 1.43 5.93 -12.57
N CYS A 4 0.32 5.76 -11.84
CA CYS A 4 0.29 5.10 -10.54
C CYS A 4 -0.50 3.81 -10.65
N LEU A 5 0.00 2.75 -10.01
CA LEU A 5 -0.75 1.51 -9.84
C LEU A 5 -1.77 1.68 -8.71
N LEU A 6 -3.01 1.28 -8.98
CA LEU A 6 -4.09 1.21 -7.99
C LEU A 6 -4.75 -0.16 -8.09
N VAL A 7 -5.21 -0.67 -6.96
CA VAL A 7 -5.99 -1.91 -6.86
C VAL A 7 -7.44 -1.58 -6.49
N ARG A 8 -8.33 -2.55 -6.66
CA ARG A 8 -9.69 -2.47 -6.13
C ARG A 8 -10.06 -3.81 -5.54
N LYS A 9 -10.28 -3.86 -4.21
CA LYS A 9 -10.65 -5.09 -3.52
C LYS A 9 -12.05 -5.54 -3.96
N ARG A 10 -12.26 -6.86 -4.08
CA ARG A 10 -13.56 -7.42 -4.45
C ARG A 10 -14.62 -6.96 -3.45
N GLY A 11 -15.73 -6.41 -3.96
CA GLY A 11 -16.82 -5.91 -3.12
C GLY A 11 -16.63 -4.48 -2.61
N THR A 12 -15.62 -3.75 -3.09
CA THR A 12 -15.42 -2.31 -2.79
C THR A 12 -15.65 -1.45 -4.04
N GLU A 13 -16.11 -0.21 -3.83
CA GLU A 13 -16.40 0.72 -4.93
C GLU A 13 -15.18 1.55 -5.35
N TYR A 14 -14.27 1.82 -4.41
CA TYR A 14 -13.15 2.74 -4.59
C TYR A 14 -11.85 2.02 -4.98
N PHE A 15 -11.06 2.65 -5.85
CA PHE A 15 -9.67 2.27 -6.04
C PHE A 15 -8.85 2.69 -4.82
N MET A 16 -7.82 1.90 -4.51
CA MET A 16 -6.93 2.10 -3.38
C MET A 16 -5.48 1.84 -3.77
N GLN A 17 -4.56 2.39 -3.00
CA GLN A 17 -3.15 2.03 -3.12
C GLN A 17 -2.98 0.54 -2.71
N PRO A 18 -2.08 -0.21 -3.38
CA PRO A 18 -1.70 -1.54 -2.92
C PRO A 18 -1.15 -1.49 -1.50
N GLY A 19 -1.42 -2.54 -0.71
CA GLY A 19 -0.97 -2.64 0.66
C GLY A 19 -2.07 -3.08 1.62
N GLY A 20 -1.71 -3.12 2.90
CA GLY A 20 -2.59 -3.63 3.93
C GLY A 20 -2.14 -3.27 5.33
N LYS A 21 -2.80 -3.90 6.30
CA LYS A 21 -2.59 -3.63 7.72
C LYS A 21 -1.32 -4.35 8.17
N PRO A 22 -0.39 -3.66 8.88
CA PRO A 22 0.76 -4.34 9.47
C PRO A 22 0.34 -5.42 10.46
N GLU A 23 1.05 -6.54 10.46
CA GLU A 23 0.93 -7.55 11.50
C GLU A 23 1.67 -7.15 12.78
N ILE A 24 1.40 -7.87 13.87
CA ILE A 24 2.02 -7.57 15.17
C ILE A 24 3.54 -7.75 15.08
N GLY A 25 4.27 -6.66 15.35
CA GLY A 25 5.73 -6.65 15.32
C GLY A 25 6.33 -6.33 13.96
N GLU A 26 5.53 -6.15 12.91
CA GLU A 26 6.02 -5.73 11.61
C GLU A 26 6.43 -4.26 11.61
N THR A 27 7.54 -3.97 10.93
CA THR A 27 7.84 -2.59 10.52
C THR A 27 6.95 -2.22 9.33
N PRO A 28 6.65 -0.93 9.10
CA PRO A 28 5.88 -0.51 7.92
C PRO A 28 6.48 -0.97 6.58
N HIS A 29 7.80 -1.01 6.48
CA HIS A 29 8.50 -1.52 5.28
C HIS A 29 8.25 -3.02 5.09
N ALA A 30 8.38 -3.82 6.15
CA ALA A 30 8.16 -5.25 6.09
C ALA A 30 6.71 -5.59 5.71
N ALA A 31 5.75 -4.89 6.32
CA ALA A 31 4.33 -5.03 5.99
C ALA A 31 4.07 -4.71 4.52
N LEU A 32 4.58 -3.59 4.00
CA LEU A 32 4.37 -3.23 2.59
C LEU A 32 5.00 -4.25 1.63
N ILE A 33 6.21 -4.74 1.91
CA ILE A 33 6.87 -5.75 1.07
C ILE A 33 6.03 -7.04 1.02
N ARG A 34 5.56 -7.53 2.17
CA ARG A 34 4.69 -8.73 2.25
C ARG A 34 3.39 -8.52 1.46
N GLU A 35 2.71 -7.40 1.68
CA GLU A 35 1.43 -7.12 1.03
C GLU A 35 1.57 -7.00 -0.49
N LEU A 36 2.64 -6.38 -1.00
CA LEU A 36 2.90 -6.30 -2.46
C LEU A 36 3.15 -7.68 -3.07
N GLU A 37 3.82 -8.58 -2.35
CA GLU A 37 4.00 -9.96 -2.77
C GLU A 37 2.66 -10.72 -2.78
N GLU A 38 1.88 -10.63 -1.71
CA GLU A 38 0.60 -11.34 -1.56
C GLU A 38 -0.48 -10.86 -2.52
N GLU A 39 -0.61 -9.55 -2.72
CA GLU A 39 -1.67 -8.95 -3.55
C GLU A 39 -1.32 -8.96 -5.04
N LEU A 40 -0.03 -8.82 -5.39
CA LEU A 40 0.41 -8.53 -6.76
C LEU A 40 1.52 -9.44 -7.29
N ASN A 41 2.06 -10.37 -6.48
CA ASN A 41 3.31 -11.11 -6.78
C ASN A 41 4.46 -10.15 -7.16
N PHE A 42 4.52 -8.98 -6.50
CA PHE A 42 5.47 -7.94 -6.81
C PHE A 42 6.53 -7.81 -5.72
N SER A 43 7.68 -8.44 -5.94
CA SER A 43 8.79 -8.40 -5.00
C SER A 43 9.62 -7.12 -5.14
N VAL A 44 9.90 -6.48 -4.00
CA VAL A 44 10.75 -5.30 -3.87
C VAL A 44 11.66 -5.41 -2.65
N SER A 45 12.85 -4.83 -2.73
CA SER A 45 13.76 -4.77 -1.59
C SER A 45 13.53 -3.48 -0.77
N PRO A 46 13.87 -3.48 0.54
CA PRO A 46 13.64 -2.33 1.41
C PRO A 46 14.26 -1.01 0.91
N GLU A 47 15.40 -1.06 0.23
CA GLU A 47 16.07 0.10 -0.35
C GLU A 47 15.32 0.74 -1.54
N GLU A 48 14.36 0.04 -2.13
CA GLU A 48 13.50 0.57 -3.19
C GLU A 48 12.30 1.37 -2.66
N LEU A 49 12.02 1.26 -1.36
CA LEU A 49 10.92 1.95 -0.70
C LEU A 49 11.39 3.32 -0.22
N VAL A 50 10.89 4.38 -0.86
CA VAL A 50 11.14 5.75 -0.39
C VAL A 50 9.98 6.20 0.49
N GLN A 51 10.24 6.44 1.78
CA GLN A 51 9.20 6.93 2.69
C GLN A 51 8.73 8.32 2.28
N VAL A 52 7.41 8.46 2.08
CA VAL A 52 6.76 9.73 1.77
C VAL A 52 6.27 10.40 3.06
N GLY A 53 5.73 9.61 3.99
CA GLY A 53 5.24 10.09 5.28
C GLY A 53 4.14 9.22 5.85
N ARG A 54 3.58 9.63 6.99
CA ARG A 54 2.40 9.02 7.59
C ARG A 54 1.21 9.97 7.45
N PHE A 55 0.08 9.45 6.99
CA PHE A 55 -1.14 10.21 6.74
C PHE A 55 -2.33 9.55 7.44
N THR A 56 -3.30 10.38 7.85
CA THR A 56 -4.53 9.92 8.48
C THR A 56 -5.73 10.57 7.79
N ASP A 57 -6.73 9.79 7.42
CA ASP A 57 -7.97 10.28 6.81
C ASP A 57 -9.15 9.33 7.12
N ALA A 58 -10.36 9.68 6.71
CA ALA A 58 -11.54 8.82 6.80
C ALA A 58 -11.36 7.56 5.94
N ALA A 59 -11.71 6.40 6.51
CA ALA A 59 -11.63 5.13 5.80
C ALA A 59 -12.73 5.03 4.74
N ALA A 60 -12.34 4.86 3.46
CA ALA A 60 -13.28 4.85 2.34
C ALA A 60 -14.30 3.70 2.39
N ASN A 61 -13.95 2.56 2.99
CA ASN A 61 -14.79 1.36 3.04
C ASN A 61 -15.33 1.05 4.44
N GLU A 62 -15.01 1.88 5.45
CA GLU A 62 -15.40 1.66 6.85
C GLU A 62 -15.94 2.97 7.45
N PRO A 63 -17.22 3.30 7.23
CA PRO A 63 -17.82 4.53 7.73
C PRO A 63 -17.61 4.70 9.24
N GLY A 64 -17.27 5.92 9.66
CA GLY A 64 -16.99 6.25 11.05
C GLY A 64 -15.59 5.86 11.55
N HIS A 65 -14.75 5.26 10.71
CA HIS A 65 -13.37 4.91 11.05
C HIS A 65 -12.36 5.83 10.35
N LEU A 66 -11.19 5.97 10.96
CA LEU A 66 -10.02 6.62 10.37
C LEU A 66 -9.01 5.55 9.95
N VAL A 67 -8.37 5.75 8.81
CA VAL A 67 -7.20 5.00 8.38
C VAL A 67 -5.95 5.82 8.67
N SER A 68 -4.91 5.18 9.21
CA SER A 68 -3.58 5.76 9.36
C SER A 68 -2.60 4.90 8.56
N ALA A 69 -1.90 5.51 7.61
CA ALA A 69 -1.07 4.80 6.65
C ALA A 69 0.34 5.41 6.58
N ASP A 70 1.35 4.55 6.69
CA ASP A 70 2.71 4.87 6.25
C ASP A 70 2.79 4.68 4.74
N VAL A 71 3.08 5.76 4.01
CA VAL A 71 3.06 5.78 2.55
C VAL A 71 4.49 5.78 2.01
N PHE A 72 4.72 4.95 1.01
CA PHE A 72 6.00 4.78 0.34
C PHE A 72 5.84 4.97 -1.17
N LEU A 73 6.88 5.49 -1.82
CA LEU A 73 7.00 5.58 -3.26
C LEU A 73 7.95 4.49 -3.76
N ILE A 74 7.49 3.75 -4.77
CA ILE A 74 8.31 2.81 -5.53
C ILE A 74 8.28 3.25 -7.00
N ALA A 75 9.45 3.59 -7.55
CA ALA A 75 9.59 3.90 -8.96
C ALA A 75 10.01 2.63 -9.72
N THR A 76 9.16 2.15 -10.63
CA THR A 76 9.42 0.90 -11.34
C THR A 76 8.94 0.95 -12.79
N ASN A 77 9.66 0.25 -13.67
CA ASN A 77 9.24 -0.05 -15.03
C ASN A 77 8.78 -1.51 -15.18
N ARG A 78 8.79 -2.29 -14.08
CA ARG A 78 8.28 -3.66 -14.04
C ARG A 78 6.76 -3.60 -14.16
N VAL A 79 6.21 -4.54 -14.94
CA VAL A 79 4.78 -4.81 -15.04
C VAL A 79 4.49 -6.02 -14.16
N SER A 80 3.45 -5.91 -13.32
CA SER A 80 2.86 -7.02 -12.56
C SER A 80 2.11 -7.98 -13.47
#